data_AF-A0A3A0DI91-F1
#
_entry.id   AF-A0A3A0DI91-F1
#
_cell.length_a   1.000
_cell.length_b   1.000
_cell.length_c   1.000
_cell.angle_alpha   90.00
_cell.angle_beta   90.00
_cell.angle_gamma   90.00
#
_symmetry.space_group_name_H-M   'P 1'
#
loop_
_entity.id
_entity.type
_entity.pdbx_description
1 polymer ?
#
loop_
_entity_poly.entity_id
_entity_poly.type
_entity_poly.pdbx_seq_one_letter_code
_entity_poly.pdbx_strand_id
1 'polypeptide(L)'
;MKELFYFSFADLMARIEYHREANSLCYATHRKITFRERVIVERFLLNTVALLTDYYKRQPALFVCLGTDPQLAKALDKFHSENTVREPVVDEKEINDSVRSLISRSMQNYYFEQIGETILEARRCVASGKAGFADDRHGRAKVKLEELVKAYNVYTDQKITPAEIIPSELNSYFGLPAKPEFVRRAHAVHTSFGT
;
A
#
# COMPACT_ATOMS: atom_id res chain seq x y z
N MET A 1 -13.24 -15.78 -26.38
CA MET A 1 -13.33 -14.32 -26.14
C MET A 1 -12.12 -13.67 -26.77
N LYS A 2 -12.26 -12.52 -27.42
CA LYS A 2 -11.13 -11.77 -28.01
C LYS A 2 -11.35 -10.28 -27.78
N GLU A 3 -10.50 -9.67 -26.99
CA GLU A 3 -10.66 -8.29 -26.54
C GLU A 3 -9.34 -7.52 -26.65
N LEU A 4 -9.47 -6.20 -26.85
CA LEU A 4 -8.37 -5.26 -26.87
C LEU A 4 -8.43 -4.42 -25.60
N PHE A 5 -7.29 -4.28 -24.94
CA PHE A 5 -7.14 -3.46 -23.75
C PHE A 5 -6.05 -2.44 -23.99
N TYR A 6 -6.37 -1.18 -23.67
CA TYR A 6 -5.40 -0.10 -23.62
C TYR A 6 -5.02 0.18 -22.17
N PHE A 7 -3.73 0.11 -21.88
CA PHE A 7 -3.15 0.40 -20.58
C PHE A 7 -2.44 1.76 -20.65
N SER A 8 -3.13 2.81 -20.21
CA SER A 8 -2.64 4.19 -20.27
C SER A 8 -1.33 4.41 -19.51
N PHE A 9 -1.13 3.73 -18.38
CA PHE A 9 0.06 3.90 -17.53
C PHE A 9 1.41 3.64 -18.25
N ALA A 10 1.39 2.90 -19.35
CA ALA A 10 2.58 2.52 -20.11
C ALA A 10 2.40 2.72 -21.62
N ASP A 11 1.35 3.45 -22.02
CA ASP A 11 0.92 3.57 -23.42
C ASP A 11 0.94 2.21 -24.15
N LEU A 12 0.23 1.23 -23.57
CA LEU A 12 0.36 -0.17 -23.96
C LEU A 12 -0.96 -0.75 -24.45
N MET A 13 -1.02 -1.04 -25.75
CA MET A 13 -2.08 -1.87 -26.32
C MET A 13 -1.78 -3.36 -26.18
N ALA A 14 -2.74 -4.12 -25.67
CA ALA A 14 -2.69 -5.57 -25.56
C ALA A 14 -3.95 -6.23 -26.13
N ARG A 15 -3.77 -7.40 -26.74
CA ARG A 15 -4.85 -8.28 -27.20
C ARG A 15 -4.93 -9.50 -26.32
N ILE A 16 -6.11 -9.79 -25.82
CA ILE A 16 -6.37 -10.85 -24.87
C ILE A 16 -7.32 -11.84 -25.53
N GLU A 17 -6.96 -13.12 -25.51
CA GLU A 17 -7.73 -14.19 -26.10
C GLU A 17 -7.93 -15.31 -25.08
N TYR A 18 -9.20 -15.66 -24.83
CA TYR A 18 -9.54 -16.84 -24.05
C TYR A 18 -10.01 -17.95 -24.99
N HIS A 19 -9.26 -19.05 -25.02
CA HIS A 19 -9.57 -20.26 -25.76
C HIS A 19 -10.24 -21.27 -24.82
N ARG A 20 -11.56 -21.38 -24.94
CA ARG A 20 -12.39 -22.21 -24.06
C ARG A 20 -12.06 -23.70 -24.16
N GLU A 21 -11.70 -24.19 -25.34
CA GLU A 21 -11.41 -25.61 -25.56
C GLU A 21 -10.16 -26.04 -24.79
N ALA A 22 -9.06 -25.29 -24.94
CA ALA A 22 -7.79 -25.53 -24.26
C ALA A 22 -7.75 -24.98 -22.82
N ASN A 23 -8.81 -24.29 -22.38
CA ASN A 23 -8.85 -23.50 -21.16
C ASN A 23 -7.60 -22.63 -20.96
N SER A 24 -7.25 -21.88 -22.01
CA SER A 24 -6.07 -21.02 -22.01
C SER A 24 -6.44 -19.56 -22.17
N LEU A 25 -5.77 -18.71 -21.38
CA LEU A 25 -5.81 -17.26 -21.49
C LEU A 25 -4.47 -16.80 -22.07
N CYS A 26 -4.53 -16.27 -23.28
CA CYS A 26 -3.38 -15.81 -24.03
C CYS A 26 -3.41 -14.29 -24.14
N TYR A 27 -2.25 -13.64 -24.13
CA TYR A 27 -2.17 -12.22 -24.45
C TYR A 27 -0.95 -11.88 -25.30
N ALA A 28 -1.10 -10.87 -26.14
CA ALA A 28 -0.03 -10.28 -26.94
C ALA A 28 -0.02 -8.75 -26.76
N THR A 29 1.14 -8.13 -26.89
CA THR A 29 1.30 -6.67 -26.72
C THR A 29 1.87 -6.04 -27.98
N HIS A 30 1.61 -4.75 -28.23
CA HIS A 30 2.13 -4.10 -29.44
C HIS A 30 3.67 -3.92 -29.45
N ARG A 31 4.27 -3.82 -28.26
CA ARG A 31 5.72 -3.71 -28.03
C ARG A 31 6.19 -4.69 -26.98
N LYS A 32 7.52 -4.84 -26.88
CA LYS A 32 8.13 -5.59 -25.77
C LYS A 32 7.84 -4.85 -24.46
N ILE A 33 7.29 -5.59 -23.50
CA ILE A 33 6.98 -5.07 -22.16
C ILE A 33 8.14 -5.33 -21.21
N THR A 34 8.34 -4.40 -20.28
CA THR A 34 9.25 -4.57 -19.14
C THR A 34 8.68 -5.59 -18.16
N PHE A 35 9.52 -6.12 -17.28
CA PHE A 35 9.07 -7.06 -16.24
C PHE A 35 7.99 -6.44 -15.34
N ARG A 36 8.14 -5.16 -14.98
CA ARG A 36 7.16 -4.45 -14.14
C ARG A 36 5.82 -4.28 -14.84
N GLU A 37 5.82 -3.86 -16.10
CA GLU A 37 4.61 -3.75 -16.92
C GLU A 37 3.91 -5.11 -17.05
N ARG A 38 4.70 -6.17 -17.30
CA ARG A 38 4.21 -7.54 -17.40
C ARG A 38 3.46 -7.98 -16.13
N VAL A 39 4.05 -7.79 -14.96
CA VAL A 39 3.41 -8.17 -13.68
C VAL A 39 2.06 -7.45 -13.50
N ILE A 40 1.99 -6.17 -13.86
CA ILE A 40 0.75 -5.38 -13.74
C ILE A 40 -0.32 -5.90 -14.71
N VAL A 41 0.03 -6.07 -15.99
CA VAL A 41 -0.87 -6.59 -17.02
C VAL A 41 -1.38 -7.98 -16.64
N GLU A 42 -0.47 -8.88 -16.27
CA GLU A 42 -0.82 -10.26 -15.91
C GLU A 42 -1.76 -10.32 -14.71
N ARG A 43 -1.50 -9.51 -13.67
CA ARG A 43 -2.39 -9.42 -12.52
C ARG A 43 -3.76 -8.86 -12.88
N PHE A 44 -3.82 -7.84 -13.75
CA PHE A 44 -5.08 -7.32 -14.26
C PHE A 44 -5.88 -8.39 -15.01
N LEU A 45 -5.23 -9.15 -15.89
CA LEU A 45 -5.89 -10.20 -16.67
C LEU A 45 -6.43 -11.33 -15.79
N LEU A 46 -5.68 -11.76 -14.79
CA LEU A 46 -6.14 -12.79 -13.85
C LEU A 46 -7.27 -12.30 -12.93
N ASN A 47 -7.21 -11.04 -12.47
CA ASN A 47 -8.23 -10.53 -11.56
C ASN A 47 -9.48 -10.01 -12.26
N THR A 48 -9.41 -9.71 -13.56
CA THR A 48 -10.51 -9.10 -14.31
C THR A 48 -11.02 -10.06 -15.36
N VAL A 49 -10.17 -10.44 -16.31
CA VAL A 49 -10.59 -11.23 -17.47
C VAL A 49 -10.83 -12.69 -17.09
N ALA A 50 -9.95 -13.30 -16.30
CA ALA A 50 -10.10 -14.70 -15.93
C ALA A 50 -11.36 -14.94 -15.09
N LEU A 51 -11.80 -13.98 -14.27
CA LEU A 51 -13.07 -14.06 -13.52
C LEU A 51 -14.31 -14.05 -14.42
N LEU A 52 -14.24 -13.40 -15.58
CA LEU A 52 -15.33 -13.34 -16.55
C LEU A 52 -15.43 -14.60 -17.43
N THR A 53 -14.49 -15.55 -17.27
CA THR A 53 -14.39 -16.75 -18.11
C THR A 53 -14.48 -18.02 -17.27
N ASP A 54 -14.42 -19.18 -17.93
CA ASP A 54 -14.35 -20.47 -17.24
C ASP A 54 -12.93 -20.80 -16.75
N TYR A 55 -11.97 -19.86 -16.83
CA TYR A 55 -10.54 -20.06 -16.57
C TYR A 55 -10.26 -20.75 -15.22
N TYR A 56 -10.85 -20.25 -14.13
CA TYR A 56 -10.66 -20.83 -12.79
C TYR A 56 -11.55 -22.06 -12.51
N LYS A 57 -12.56 -22.30 -13.35
CA LYS A 57 -13.53 -23.39 -13.15
C LYS A 57 -13.06 -24.71 -13.74
N ARG A 58 -12.10 -24.69 -14.67
CA ARG A 58 -11.59 -25.86 -15.39
C ARG A 58 -10.09 -26.00 -15.18
N GLN A 59 -9.59 -27.24 -15.19
CA GLN A 59 -8.16 -27.53 -15.15
C GLN A 59 -7.76 -28.46 -16.30
N PRO A 60 -6.55 -28.32 -16.86
CA PRO A 60 -5.54 -27.31 -16.52
C PRO A 60 -5.94 -25.91 -17.00
N ALA A 61 -5.46 -24.87 -16.32
CA ALA A 61 -5.64 -23.48 -16.71
C ALA A 61 -4.28 -22.92 -17.16
N LEU A 62 -4.18 -22.52 -18.42
CA LEU A 62 -2.91 -22.08 -19.02
C LEU A 62 -2.92 -20.58 -19.24
N PHE A 63 -1.88 -19.90 -18.76
CA PHE A 63 -1.70 -18.48 -18.97
C PHE A 63 -0.44 -18.21 -19.78
N VAL A 64 -0.59 -17.64 -20.98
CA VAL A 64 0.46 -17.58 -21.99
C VAL A 64 0.65 -16.16 -22.52
N CYS A 65 1.88 -15.67 -22.46
CA CYS A 65 2.30 -14.46 -23.17
C CYS A 65 2.78 -14.86 -24.58
N LEU A 66 2.06 -14.44 -25.61
CA LEU A 66 2.39 -14.68 -27.02
C LEU A 66 3.48 -13.73 -27.55
N GLY A 67 3.89 -12.75 -26.73
CA GLY A 67 4.90 -11.77 -27.09
C GLY A 67 4.34 -10.58 -27.85
N THR A 68 5.08 -10.10 -28.86
CA THR A 68 4.78 -8.86 -29.57
C THR A 68 3.96 -9.09 -30.83
N ASP A 69 2.86 -8.35 -30.98
CA ASP A 69 2.04 -8.34 -32.20
C ASP A 69 2.05 -6.94 -32.85
N PRO A 70 2.70 -6.78 -34.03
CA PRO A 70 2.84 -5.48 -34.68
C PRO A 70 1.50 -4.92 -35.21
N GLN A 71 0.46 -5.75 -35.37
CA GLN A 71 -0.86 -5.24 -35.77
C GLN A 71 -1.50 -4.40 -34.66
N LEU A 72 -1.12 -4.62 -33.41
CA LEU A 72 -1.60 -3.83 -32.28
C LEU A 72 -1.03 -2.42 -32.25
N ALA A 73 0.12 -2.17 -32.89
CA ALA A 73 0.64 -0.81 -33.04
C ALA A 73 -0.30 0.03 -33.91
N LYS A 74 -0.78 -0.55 -35.03
CA LYS A 74 -1.79 0.11 -35.88
C LYS A 74 -3.11 0.34 -35.15
N ALA A 75 -3.51 -0.60 -34.29
CA ALA A 75 -4.70 -0.45 -33.47
C ALA A 75 -4.53 0.66 -32.41
N LEU A 76 -3.34 0.79 -31.84
CA LEU A 76 -2.99 1.88 -30.93
C LEU A 76 -3.00 3.23 -31.65
N ASP A 77 -2.38 3.34 -32.82
CA ASP A 77 -2.39 4.56 -33.63
C ASP A 77 -3.80 4.99 -34.01
N LYS A 78 -4.64 4.02 -34.39
CA LYS A 78 -6.06 4.26 -34.66
C LYS A 78 -6.81 4.72 -33.41
N PHE A 79 -6.60 4.04 -32.27
CA PHE A 79 -7.18 4.41 -30.99
C PHE A 79 -6.78 5.82 -30.57
N HIS A 80 -5.51 6.18 -30.72
CA HIS A 80 -5.05 7.55 -30.51
C HIS A 80 -5.73 8.50 -31.48
N SER A 81 -5.73 8.24 -32.78
CA SER A 81 -6.36 9.12 -33.77
C SER A 81 -7.86 9.36 -33.51
N GLU A 82 -8.59 8.34 -33.08
CA GLU A 82 -10.02 8.42 -32.75
C GLU A 82 -10.26 9.18 -31.43
N ASN A 83 -9.36 9.06 -30.46
CA ASN A 83 -9.46 9.75 -29.17
C ASN A 83 -8.76 11.12 -29.16
N THR A 84 -7.88 11.45 -30.10
CA THR A 84 -7.26 12.79 -30.22
C THR A 84 -8.29 13.83 -30.69
N VAL A 85 -9.39 13.40 -31.33
CA VAL A 85 -10.53 14.28 -31.70
C VAL A 85 -11.45 14.56 -30.49
N ARG A 86 -11.30 13.81 -29.39
CA ARG A 86 -11.98 14.04 -28.11
C ARG A 86 -10.92 14.15 -27.03
N GLU A 87 -10.41 15.36 -26.76
CA GLU A 87 -9.52 15.60 -25.60
C GLU A 87 -9.91 14.69 -24.42
N PRO A 88 -9.01 13.81 -23.94
CA PRO A 88 -9.32 12.96 -22.81
C PRO A 88 -9.20 13.81 -21.54
N VAL A 89 -10.24 14.56 -21.21
CA VAL A 89 -10.41 15.19 -19.90
C VAL A 89 -11.11 14.22 -18.94
N VAL A 90 -10.79 12.91 -19.02
CA VAL A 90 -11.30 11.90 -18.09
C VAL A 90 -10.16 10.94 -17.68
N ASP A 91 -9.65 11.21 -16.49
CA ASP A 91 -9.19 10.27 -15.45
C ASP A 91 -7.77 9.70 -15.41
N GLU A 92 -6.78 10.33 -16.04
CA GLU A 92 -5.39 10.20 -15.53
C GLU A 92 -5.26 10.67 -14.08
N LYS A 93 -6.08 11.65 -13.67
CA LYS A 93 -6.12 12.16 -12.31
C LYS A 93 -6.72 11.14 -11.34
N GLU A 94 -7.88 10.55 -11.64
CA GLU A 94 -8.48 9.51 -10.79
C GLU A 94 -7.65 8.23 -10.71
N ILE A 95 -7.00 7.80 -11.80
CA ILE A 95 -6.12 6.63 -11.77
C ILE A 95 -4.86 6.95 -10.95
N ASN A 96 -4.25 8.12 -11.15
CA ASN A 96 -3.12 8.54 -10.31
C ASN A 96 -3.53 8.70 -8.84
N ASP A 97 -4.71 9.24 -8.56
CA ASP A 97 -5.21 9.40 -7.20
C ASP A 97 -5.55 8.05 -6.57
N SER A 98 -6.05 7.09 -7.35
CA SER A 98 -6.31 5.71 -6.89
C SER A 98 -5.02 4.95 -6.61
N VAL A 99 -4.03 5.05 -7.50
CA VAL A 99 -2.69 4.46 -7.29
C VAL A 99 -1.98 5.12 -6.12
N ARG A 100 -2.04 6.45 -6.03
CA ARG A 100 -1.49 7.21 -4.91
C ARG A 100 -2.19 6.87 -3.60
N SER A 101 -3.50 6.69 -3.60
CA SER A 101 -4.27 6.25 -2.43
C SER A 101 -3.87 4.84 -2.00
N LEU A 102 -3.70 3.92 -2.95
CA LEU A 102 -3.29 2.54 -2.66
C LEU A 102 -1.86 2.48 -2.12
N ILE A 103 -0.92 3.23 -2.71
CA ILE A 103 0.45 3.39 -2.19
C ILE A 103 0.40 4.02 -0.81
N SER A 104 -0.37 5.08 -0.61
CA SER A 104 -0.47 5.77 0.68
C SER A 104 -1.01 4.85 1.76
N ARG A 105 -2.04 4.04 1.45
CA ARG A 105 -2.59 3.04 2.37
C ARG A 105 -1.61 1.92 2.68
N SER A 106 -0.88 1.41 1.67
CA SER A 106 0.16 0.40 1.88
C SER A 106 1.32 0.94 2.72
N MET A 107 1.78 2.16 2.45
CA MET A 107 2.86 2.80 3.20
C MET A 107 2.42 3.18 4.61
N GLN A 108 1.19 3.67 4.79
CA GLN A 108 0.57 3.90 6.08
C GLN A 108 0.58 2.64 6.93
N ASN A 109 0.10 1.52 6.39
CA ASN A 109 0.07 0.24 7.10
C ASN A 109 1.47 -0.24 7.46
N TYR A 110 2.42 -0.15 6.51
CA TYR A 110 3.81 -0.50 6.75
C TYR A 110 4.42 0.31 7.90
N TYR A 111 4.30 1.64 7.86
CA TYR A 111 4.87 2.47 8.93
C TYR A 111 4.14 2.27 10.26
N PHE A 112 2.83 2.05 10.26
CA PHE A 112 2.08 1.70 11.47
C PHE A 112 2.64 0.43 12.13
N GLU A 113 2.83 -0.63 11.34
CA GLU A 113 3.41 -1.89 11.83
C GLU A 113 4.85 -1.70 12.34
N GLN A 114 5.69 -0.97 11.60
CA GLN A 114 7.08 -0.71 12.02
C GLN A 114 7.17 0.13 13.29
N ILE A 115 6.26 1.10 13.48
CA ILE A 115 6.12 1.86 14.71
C ILE A 115 5.74 0.91 15.86
N GLY A 116 4.74 0.04 15.64
CA GLY A 116 4.30 -0.94 16.63
C GLY A 116 5.42 -1.90 17.06
N GLU A 117 6.14 -2.47 16.09
CA GLU A 117 7.30 -3.34 16.35
C GLU A 117 8.40 -2.62 17.13
N THR A 118 8.70 -1.37 16.79
CA THR A 118 9.70 -0.56 17.51
C THR A 118 9.31 -0.33 18.97
N ILE A 119 8.01 -0.09 19.24
CA ILE A 119 7.48 0.06 20.60
C ILE A 119 7.50 -1.27 21.37
N LEU A 120 7.17 -2.39 20.72
CA LEU A 120 7.22 -3.71 21.33
C LEU A 120 8.65 -4.14 21.66
N GLU A 121 9.60 -3.86 20.78
CA GLU A 121 11.02 -4.10 21.00
C GLU A 121 11.52 -3.30 22.21
N ALA A 122 11.16 -2.02 22.29
CA ALA A 122 11.45 -1.17 23.46
C ALA A 122 10.88 -1.76 24.76
N ARG A 123 9.62 -2.23 24.76
CA ARG A 123 9.03 -2.91 25.92
C ARG A 123 9.81 -4.15 26.34
N ARG A 124 10.26 -4.97 25.39
CA ARG A 124 11.09 -6.16 25.68
C ARG A 124 12.45 -5.76 26.26
N CYS A 125 13.06 -4.68 25.78
CA CYS A 125 14.32 -4.16 26.33
C CYS A 125 14.16 -3.66 27.77
N VAL A 126 13.07 -2.95 28.08
CA VAL A 126 12.76 -2.50 29.45
C VAL A 126 12.48 -3.69 30.36
N ALA A 127 11.62 -4.62 29.94
CA ALA A 127 11.26 -5.80 30.73
C ALA A 127 12.43 -6.76 30.99
N SER A 128 13.40 -6.86 30.08
CA SER A 128 14.59 -7.70 30.24
C SER A 128 15.72 -7.05 31.05
N GLY A 129 15.49 -5.87 31.65
CA GLY A 129 16.51 -5.17 32.45
C GLY A 129 17.69 -4.62 31.64
N LYS A 130 17.62 -4.68 30.30
CA LYS A 130 18.67 -4.18 29.40
C LYS A 130 18.65 -2.67 29.18
N ALA A 131 17.68 -1.97 29.79
CA ALA A 131 17.53 -0.52 29.75
C ALA A 131 18.66 0.25 30.48
N GLY A 132 19.51 -0.45 31.26
CA GLY A 132 20.55 0.17 32.09
C GLY A 132 21.89 0.48 31.39
N PHE A 133 22.08 0.10 30.13
CA PHE A 133 23.31 0.46 29.41
C PHE A 133 23.06 1.72 28.57
N ALA A 134 23.58 2.84 29.08
CA ALA A 134 23.78 4.08 28.36
C ALA A 134 24.70 3.83 27.17
N ASP A 135 24.14 3.26 26.13
CA ASP A 135 24.82 2.93 24.90
C ASP A 135 23.92 3.39 23.76
N ASP A 136 24.57 3.86 22.71
CA ASP A 136 24.16 4.53 21.47
C ASP A 136 22.86 4.02 20.79
N ARG A 137 22.29 2.92 21.29
CA ARG A 137 21.04 2.27 20.88
C ARG A 137 19.78 3.04 21.29
N HIS A 138 19.74 3.71 22.44
CA HIS A 138 18.55 4.45 22.89
C HIS A 138 18.30 5.69 22.00
N GLY A 139 19.37 6.42 21.69
CA GLY A 139 19.32 7.53 20.72
C GLY A 139 18.92 7.05 19.33
N ARG A 140 19.48 5.93 18.85
CA ARG A 140 19.09 5.32 17.57
C ARG A 140 17.62 4.88 17.53
N ALA A 141 17.09 4.30 18.62
CA ALA A 141 15.69 3.89 18.69
C ALA A 141 14.74 5.09 18.63
N LYS A 142 15.09 6.20 19.32
CA LYS A 142 14.34 7.46 19.25
C LYS A 142 14.35 8.06 17.85
N VAL A 143 15.53 8.18 17.23
CA VAL A 143 15.67 8.71 15.86
C VAL A 143 14.90 7.86 14.87
N LYS A 144 15.02 6.52 14.96
CA LYS A 144 14.27 5.58 14.12
C LYS A 144 12.76 5.78 14.29
N LEU A 145 12.26 5.92 15.51
CA LEU A 145 10.84 6.14 15.77
C LEU A 145 10.37 7.51 15.23
N GLU A 146 11.16 8.56 15.40
CA GLU A 146 10.88 9.90 14.85
C GLU A 146 10.79 9.87 13.32
N GLU A 147 11.70 9.15 12.65
CA GLU A 147 11.68 8.96 11.20
C GLU A 147 10.45 8.19 10.73
N LEU A 148 10.07 7.11 11.44
CA LEU A 148 8.89 6.32 11.13
C LEU A 148 7.59 7.11 11.30
N VAL A 149 7.46 7.89 12.38
CA VAL A 149 6.30 8.75 12.62
C VAL A 149 6.23 9.87 11.59
N LYS A 150 7.37 10.48 11.25
CA LYS A 150 7.44 11.51 10.20
C LYS A 150 7.01 10.94 8.84
N ALA A 151 7.47 9.75 8.49
CA ALA A 151 7.07 9.07 7.28
C ALA A 151 5.57 8.73 7.30
N TYR A 152 5.05 8.18 8.40
CA TYR A 152 3.62 7.88 8.57
C TYR A 152 2.74 9.13 8.35
N ASN A 153 3.13 10.27 8.92
CA ASN A 153 2.40 11.54 8.77
C ASN A 153 2.34 12.02 7.31
N VAL A 154 3.39 11.79 6.52
CA VAL A 154 3.41 12.13 5.08
C VAL A 154 2.37 11.35 4.28
N TYR A 155 2.07 10.10 4.68
CA TYR A 155 1.13 9.23 3.96
C TYR A 155 -0.30 9.27 4.51
N THR A 156 -0.53 9.95 5.64
CA THR A 156 -1.84 10.02 6.30
C THR A 156 -2.41 11.43 6.43
N ASP A 157 -1.63 12.45 6.05
CA ASP A 157 -1.93 13.88 6.29
C ASP A 157 -2.22 14.18 7.79
N GLN A 158 -1.70 13.36 8.69
CA GLN A 158 -1.80 13.56 10.14
C GLN A 158 -0.56 14.27 10.69
N LYS A 159 -0.68 14.84 11.88
CA LYS A 159 0.41 15.49 12.61
C LYS A 159 0.62 14.83 13.96
N ILE A 160 0.81 13.51 13.95
CA ILE A 160 1.10 12.75 15.17
C ILE A 160 2.53 13.01 15.60
N THR A 161 2.74 13.19 16.89
CA THR A 161 4.08 13.28 17.48
C THR A 161 4.44 11.97 18.20
N PRO A 162 5.74 11.60 18.28
CA PRO A 162 6.14 10.40 19.02
C PRO A 162 5.63 10.38 20.47
N ALA A 163 5.54 11.54 21.13
CA ALA A 163 5.05 11.68 22.50
C ALA A 163 3.54 11.37 22.67
N GLU A 164 2.77 11.29 21.59
CA GLU A 164 1.35 10.92 21.61
C GLU A 164 1.14 9.40 21.54
N ILE A 165 2.07 8.68 20.93
CA ILE A 165 1.95 7.25 20.67
C ILE A 165 2.81 6.38 21.58
N ILE A 166 3.84 6.96 22.20
CA ILE A 166 4.71 6.26 23.15
C ILE A 166 3.93 6.05 24.46
N PRO A 167 3.78 4.79 24.92
CA PRO A 167 3.24 4.49 26.24
C PRO A 167 4.11 5.10 27.35
N SER A 168 3.48 5.57 28.43
CA SER A 168 4.16 6.32 29.50
C SER A 168 5.32 5.57 30.16
N GLU A 169 5.21 4.24 30.23
CA GLU A 169 6.24 3.37 30.78
C GLU A 169 7.54 3.33 29.96
N LEU A 170 7.48 3.77 28.69
CA LEU A 170 8.64 3.84 27.79
C LEU A 170 9.24 5.25 27.69
N ASN A 171 8.71 6.24 28.40
CA ASN A 171 9.21 7.62 28.35
C ASN A 171 10.70 7.71 28.69
N SER A 172 11.14 6.99 29.71
CA SER A 172 12.56 6.91 30.09
C SER A 172 13.43 6.25 29.02
N TYR A 173 12.91 5.24 28.32
CA TYR A 173 13.60 4.53 27.25
C TYR A 173 13.82 5.41 26.02
N PHE A 174 12.84 6.23 25.66
CA PHE A 174 12.91 7.17 24.53
C PHE A 174 13.44 8.56 24.91
N GLY A 175 13.87 8.77 26.15
CA GLY A 175 14.36 10.07 26.62
C GLY A 175 13.33 11.20 26.51
N LEU A 176 12.05 10.87 26.77
CA LEU A 176 10.95 11.83 26.83
C LEU A 176 10.68 12.24 28.29
N PRO A 177 10.31 13.51 28.53
CA PRO A 177 9.88 13.94 29.85
C PRO A 177 8.62 13.15 30.23
N ALA A 178 8.60 12.56 31.43
CA ALA A 178 7.42 11.86 31.93
C ALA A 178 6.24 12.84 31.93
N LYS A 179 5.15 12.49 31.23
CA LYS A 179 3.88 13.23 31.38
C LYS A 179 3.50 13.18 32.86
N PRO A 180 3.16 14.31 33.50
CA PRO A 180 2.64 14.26 34.87
C PRO A 180 1.40 13.39 34.86
N GLU A 181 1.39 12.34 35.68
CA GLU A 181 0.18 11.59 35.95
C GLU A 181 -0.90 12.59 36.36
N PHE A 182 -1.99 12.64 35.59
CA PHE A 182 -3.18 13.34 36.03
C PHE A 182 -3.65 12.64 37.30
N VAL A 183 -3.26 13.20 38.45
CA VAL A 183 -3.75 12.80 39.76
C VAL A 183 -5.27 12.94 39.68
N ARG A 184 -5.97 11.80 39.58
CA ARG A 184 -7.40 11.74 39.84
C ARG A 184 -7.59 12.12 41.30
N ARG A 185 -7.78 13.41 41.58
CA ARG A 185 -8.35 13.87 42.84
C ARG A 185 -9.76 13.30 42.91
N ALA A 186 -9.91 12.21 43.63
CA ALA A 186 -11.19 11.79 44.14
C ALA A 186 -11.72 12.94 45.01
N HIS A 187 -12.68 13.69 44.48
CA HIS A 187 -13.55 14.51 45.31
C HIS A 187 -14.37 13.54 46.16
N ALA A 188 -13.93 13.30 47.40
CA ALA A 188 -14.78 12.78 48.43
C ALA A 188 -15.87 13.82 48.68
N VAL A 189 -17.07 13.53 48.17
CA VAL A 189 -18.28 14.26 48.47
C VAL A 189 -18.56 14.10 49.97
N HIS A 190 -18.53 15.23 50.67
CA HIS A 190 -19.08 15.36 52.01
C HIS A 190 -20.48 14.74 52.06
N THR A 191 -20.63 13.67 52.83
CA THR A 191 -21.94 13.25 53.36
C THR A 191 -21.91 13.49 54.86
N SER A 192 -22.23 14.74 55.22
CA SER A 192 -22.80 15.06 56.52
C SER A 192 -24.27 14.64 56.49
N PHE A 193 -24.61 13.59 57.24
CA PHE A 193 -25.97 13.41 57.75
C PHE A 193 -25.84 13.14 59.24
N GLY A 194 -26.26 14.14 60.02
CA GLY A 194 -26.55 13.97 61.43
C GLY A 194 -27.94 13.37 61.60
N THR A 195 -28.06 12.55 62.64
CA THR A 195 -29.05 12.63 63.72
C THR A 195 -28.52 11.79 64.87
#